data_AF-A0A937H1Y1-F1
#
_entry.id   AF-A0A937H1Y1-F1
#
_cell.length_a   1.000
_cell.length_b   1.000
_cell.length_c   1.000
_cell.angle_alpha   90.00
_cell.angle_beta   90.00
_cell.angle_gamma   90.00
#
_symmetry.space_group_name_H-M   'P 1'
#
loop_
_entity.id
_entity.type
_entity.pdbx_description
1 polymer ?
#
loop_
_entity_poly.entity_id
_entity_poly.type
_entity_poly.pdbx_seq_one_letter_code
_entity_poly.pdbx_strand_id
1 'polypeptide(L)'
;MKTNLLLKLLTETNDANKMSLLLKALFTSKELKEFDNRLKIFQMLLKGKRQREISESLGVGIATVTRGSQVFENEKLFKIKSKIIDILKNDEIYDL
;
A
#
# COMPACT_ATOMS: atom_id res chain seq x y z
N MET A 1 16.55 5.97 -11.63
CA MET A 1 16.07 4.96 -12.60
C MET A 1 14.72 5.46 -13.12
N LYS A 2 14.53 5.63 -14.43
CA LYS A 2 13.25 6.15 -14.95
C LYS A 2 12.16 5.09 -14.73
N THR A 3 11.31 5.30 -13.74
CA THR A 3 10.09 4.52 -13.41
C THR A 3 9.03 4.56 -14.53
N ASN A 4 9.40 4.98 -15.74
CA ASN A 4 8.49 5.52 -16.74
C ASN A 4 7.62 4.45 -17.39
N LEU A 5 8.15 3.23 -17.60
CA LEU A 5 7.36 2.13 -18.19
C LEU A 5 6.33 1.58 -17.20
N LEU A 6 6.76 1.26 -15.97
CA LEU A 6 5.85 0.75 -14.95
C LEU A 6 4.76 1.79 -14.63
N LEU A 7 5.14 3.05 -14.45
CA LEU A 7 4.18 4.13 -14.23
C LEU A 7 3.17 4.20 -15.38
N LYS A 8 3.65 4.22 -16.64
CA LYS A 8 2.79 4.25 -17.82
C LYS A 8 1.83 3.06 -17.86
N LEU A 9 2.31 1.84 -17.61
CA LEU A 9 1.46 0.65 -17.59
C LEU A 9 0.38 0.75 -16.51
N LEU A 10 0.72 1.23 -15.31
CA LEU A 10 -0.23 1.38 -14.22
C LEU A 10 -1.26 2.48 -14.49
N THR A 11 -0.88 3.59 -15.14
CA THR A 11 -1.80 4.72 -15.40
C THR A 11 -2.67 4.54 -16.63
N GLU A 12 -2.25 3.74 -17.62
CA GLU A 12 -3.04 3.45 -18.82
C GLU A 12 -4.06 2.31 -18.58
N THR A 13 -3.86 1.50 -17.55
CA THR A 13 -4.72 0.35 -17.25
C THR A 13 -5.90 0.80 -16.38
N ASN A 14 -6.91 1.42 -17.01
CA ASN A 14 -8.14 1.88 -16.36
C ASN A 14 -9.22 0.79 -16.19
N ASP A 15 -8.87 -0.48 -16.41
CA ASP A 15 -9.75 -1.64 -16.31
C ASP A 15 -9.25 -2.56 -15.17
N ALA A 16 -10.12 -2.85 -14.21
CA ALA A 16 -9.76 -3.61 -13.02
C ALA A 16 -9.32 -5.06 -13.32
N ASN A 17 -9.94 -5.71 -14.32
CA ASN A 17 -9.57 -7.08 -14.71
C ASN A 17 -8.19 -7.09 -15.36
N LYS A 18 -7.93 -6.15 -16.27
CA LYS A 18 -6.60 -6.00 -16.90
C LYS A 18 -5.53 -5.63 -15.88
N MET A 19 -5.84 -4.78 -14.90
CA MET A 19 -4.93 -4.44 -13.81
C MET A 19 -4.60 -5.67 -12.96
N SER A 20 -5.60 -6.48 -12.61
CA SER A 20 -5.40 -7.73 -11.86
C SER A 20 -4.48 -8.70 -12.61
N LEU A 21 -4.67 -8.87 -13.92
CA LEU A 21 -3.79 -9.69 -14.76
C LEU A 21 -2.37 -9.13 -14.84
N LEU A 22 -2.23 -7.81 -15.00
CA LEU A 22 -0.92 -7.15 -15.03
C LEU A 22 -0.15 -7.37 -13.72
N LEU A 23 -0.80 -7.14 -12.57
CA LEU A 23 -0.17 -7.33 -11.26
C LEU A 23 0.20 -8.79 -11.01
N LYS A 24 -0.65 -9.75 -11.40
CA LYS A 24 -0.35 -11.19 -11.32
C LYS A 24 0.80 -11.62 -12.24
N ALA A 25 1.00 -10.94 -13.36
CA ALA A 25 2.12 -11.20 -14.27
C ALA A 25 3.44 -10.59 -13.77
N LEU A 26 3.39 -9.47 -13.03
CA LEU A 26 4.57 -8.76 -12.54
C LEU A 26 5.07 -9.27 -11.19
N PHE A 27 4.18 -9.77 -10.33
CA PHE A 27 4.48 -10.10 -8.95
C PHE A 27 4.08 -11.53 -8.62
N THR A 28 4.86 -12.15 -7.74
CA THR A 28 4.49 -13.41 -7.09
C THR A 28 3.37 -13.20 -6.07
N SER A 29 2.64 -14.26 -5.73
CA SER A 29 1.62 -14.20 -4.68
C SER A 29 2.18 -13.77 -3.32
N LYS A 30 3.45 -14.10 -3.04
CA LYS A 30 4.14 -13.66 -1.82
C LYS A 30 4.37 -12.15 -1.80
N GLU A 31 4.87 -11.59 -2.91
CA GLU A 31 5.09 -10.15 -3.03
C GLU A 31 3.77 -9.36 -2.96
N LEU A 32 2.71 -9.84 -3.61
CA LEU A 32 1.37 -9.23 -3.51
C LEU A 32 0.87 -9.19 -2.05
N LYS A 33 1.09 -10.25 -1.29
CA LYS A 33 0.77 -10.29 0.16
C LYS A 33 1.62 -9.30 0.96
N GLU A 34 2.89 -9.13 0.63
CA GLU A 34 3.76 -8.14 1.26
C GLU A 34 3.30 -6.70 0.95
N PHE A 35 2.85 -6.42 -0.27
CA PHE A 35 2.23 -5.14 -0.63
C PHE A 35 0.95 -4.90 0.17
N ASP A 36 0.06 -5.88 0.30
CA ASP A 36 -1.16 -5.79 1.11
C ASP A 36 -0.85 -5.45 2.57
N ASN A 37 0.10 -6.16 3.19
CA ASN A 37 0.55 -5.85 4.55
C ASN A 37 1.09 -4.41 4.67
N ARG A 38 1.84 -3.94 3.66
CA ARG A 38 2.38 -2.58 3.65
C ARG A 38 1.28 -1.53 3.53
N LEU A 39 0.27 -1.78 2.69
CA LEU A 39 -0.92 -0.93 2.59
C LEU A 39 -1.60 -0.86 3.95
N LYS A 40 -1.90 -2.00 4.58
CA LYS A 40 -2.52 -2.07 5.92
C LYS A 40 -1.75 -1.30 6.98
N ILE A 41 -0.42 -1.39 7.00
CA ILE A 41 0.42 -0.57 7.88
C ILE A 41 0.14 0.92 7.67
N PHE A 42 0.12 1.39 6.42
CA PHE A 42 -0.20 2.80 6.12
C PHE A 42 -1.63 3.17 6.51
N GLN A 43 -2.62 2.30 6.28
CA GLN A 43 -4.01 2.56 6.69
C GLN A 43 -4.11 2.73 8.21
N MET A 44 -3.45 1.88 8.98
CA MET A 44 -3.46 1.97 10.45
C MET A 44 -2.70 3.19 10.97
N LEU A 45 -1.57 3.56 10.33
CA LEU A 45 -0.85 4.79 10.65
C LEU A 45 -1.68 6.04 10.34
N LEU A 46 -2.39 6.07 9.20
CA LEU A 46 -3.33 7.15 8.86
C LEU A 46 -4.47 7.30 9.88
N LYS A 47 -4.81 6.21 10.58
CA LYS A 47 -5.79 6.18 11.69
C LYS A 47 -5.18 6.49 13.06
N GLY A 48 -3.89 6.82 13.12
CA GLY A 48 -3.20 7.17 14.37
C GLY A 48 -2.89 5.97 15.28
N LYS A 49 -2.90 4.74 14.77
CA LYS A 49 -2.51 3.55 15.56
C LYS A 49 -1.02 3.55 15.86
N ARG A 50 -0.65 3.03 17.04
CA ARG A 50 0.76 2.94 17.45
C ARG A 50 1.45 1.76 16.75
N GLN A 51 2.74 1.88 16.45
CA GLN A 51 3.50 0.85 15.72
C GLN A 51 3.39 -0.55 16.35
N ARG A 52 3.39 -0.64 17.68
CA ARG A 52 3.23 -1.90 18.42
C ARG A 52 1.85 -2.53 18.19
N GLU A 53 0.78 -1.73 18.27
CA GLU A 53 -0.60 -2.19 18.00
C GLU A 53 -0.73 -2.71 16.57
N ILE A 54 -0.08 -2.06 15.60
CA ILE A 54 -0.06 -2.47 14.20
C ILE A 54 0.69 -3.81 14.04
N SER A 55 1.85 -3.95 14.68
CA SER A 55 2.66 -5.17 14.65
C SER A 55 1.88 -6.37 15.19
N GLU A 56 1.20 -6.19 16.32
CA GLU A 56 0.35 -7.20 16.94
C GLU A 56 -0.87 -7.53 16.07
N SER A 57 -1.56 -6.52 15.52
CA SER A 57 -2.77 -6.71 14.72
C SER A 57 -2.51 -7.41 13.38
N LEU A 58 -1.36 -7.14 12.75
CA LEU A 58 -1.00 -7.71 11.44
C LEU A 58 -0.14 -8.97 11.54
N GLY A 59 0.30 -9.35 12.75
CA GLY A 59 1.21 -10.48 12.94
C GLY A 59 2.58 -10.29 12.26
N VAL A 60 3.01 -9.04 12.08
CA VAL A 60 4.30 -8.70 11.45
C VAL A 60 5.29 -8.22 12.51
N GLY A 61 6.58 -8.45 12.30
CA GLY A 61 7.62 -7.98 13.22
C GLY A 61 7.65 -6.46 13.36
N ILE A 62 7.98 -5.96 14.56
CA ILE A 62 8.01 -4.52 14.86
C ILE A 62 8.91 -3.74 13.89
N ALA A 63 10.05 -4.31 13.49
CA ALA A 63 10.97 -3.69 12.55
C ALA A 63 10.32 -3.41 11.17
N THR A 64 9.38 -4.25 10.74
CA THR A 64 8.61 -4.03 9.50
C THR A 64 7.73 -2.79 9.63
N VAL A 65 7.05 -2.65 10.77
CA VAL A 65 6.19 -1.49 11.05
C VAL A 65 7.02 -0.22 11.22
N THR A 66 8.16 -0.28 11.90
CA THR A 66 9.06 0.88 12.07
C THR A 66 9.55 1.40 10.71
N ARG A 67 9.95 0.51 9.79
CA ARG A 67 10.29 0.92 8.41
C ARG A 67 9.09 1.54 7.69
N GLY A 68 7.89 1.00 7.88
CA GLY A 68 6.65 1.58 7.36
C GLY A 68 6.39 2.99 7.89
N SER A 69 6.52 3.20 9.21
CA SER A 69 6.35 4.52 9.87
C SER A 69 7.34 5.54 9.32
N GLN A 70 8.62 5.15 9.17
CA GLN A 70 9.63 6.04 8.61
C GLN A 70 9.26 6.50 7.20
N VAL A 71 8.77 5.61 6.34
CA VAL A 71 8.32 5.97 4.99
C VAL A 71 7.09 6.89 5.07
N PHE A 72 6.12 6.53 5.91
CA PHE A 72 4.90 7.30 6.10
C PHE A 72 5.18 8.76 6.52
N GLU A 73 6.12 8.97 7.43
CA GLU A 73 6.50 10.30 7.94
C GLU A 73 7.27 11.15 6.91
N ASN A 74 8.03 10.51 6.02
CA ASN A 74 8.92 11.22 5.10
C ASN A 74 8.29 11.47 3.71
N GLU A 75 7.40 10.60 3.25
CA GLU A 75 6.82 10.69 1.91
C GLU A 75 5.73 11.78 1.81
N LYS A 76 5.83 12.60 0.75
CA LYS A 76 4.91 13.73 0.52
C LYS A 76 3.46 13.28 0.28
N LEU A 77 3.28 12.07 -0.26
CA LEU A 77 1.96 11.50 -0.54
C LEU A 77 1.05 11.53 0.70
N PHE A 78 1.58 11.21 1.87
CA PHE A 78 0.79 11.16 3.12
C PHE A 78 0.54 12.53 3.75
N LYS A 79 1.18 13.59 3.23
CA LYS A 79 1.03 14.98 3.72
C LYS A 79 0.05 15.80 2.89
N ILE A 80 -0.38 15.29 1.74
CA ILE A 80 -1.32 15.99 0.85
C ILE A 80 -2.73 15.43 1.00
N LYS A 81 -3.74 16.30 0.83
CA LYS A 81 -5.11 15.84 0.63
C LYS A 81 -5.27 15.40 -0.82
N SER A 82 -5.62 14.14 -1.05
CA SER A 82 -5.85 13.59 -2.39
C SER A 82 -6.81 12.41 -2.34
N LYS A 83 -7.50 12.15 -3.45
CA LYS A 83 -8.40 10.99 -3.61
C LYS A 83 -7.72 9.66 -3.26
N ILE A 84 -6.42 9.51 -3.55
CA ILE A 84 -5.65 8.31 -3.22
C ILE A 84 -5.55 8.12 -1.69
N ILE A 85 -5.30 9.20 -0.95
CA ILE A 85 -5.26 9.14 0.52
C ILE A 85 -6.65 8.84 1.09
N ASP A 86 -7.70 9.38 0.49
CA ASP A 86 -9.07 9.09 0.93
C ASP A 86 -9.43 7.62 0.71
N ILE A 87 -9.05 7.04 -0.45
CA ILE A 87 -9.19 5.60 -0.73
C ILE A 87 -8.41 4.78 0.30
N LEU A 88 -7.15 5.13 0.59
CA LEU A 88 -6.33 4.42 1.56
C LEU A 88 -6.94 4.45 2.98
N LYS A 89 -7.67 5.50 3.36
CA LYS A 89 -8.31 5.59 4.67
C LYS A 89 -9.54 4.69 4.82
N ASN A 90 -10.21 4.37 3.71
CA ASN A 90 -11.44 3.60 3.75
C ASN A 90 -11.14 2.11 3.94
N ASP A 91 -11.87 1.48 4.87
CA ASP A 91 -11.75 0.07 5.22
C ASP A 91 -12.46 -0.89 4.26
N GLU A 92 -13.05 -0.36 3.19
CA GLU A 92 -13.59 -1.19 2.13
C GLU A 92 -12.42 -1.81 1.36
N ILE A 93 -11.98 -2.96 1.88
CA ILE A 93 -11.29 -3.98 1.10
C ILE A 93 -12.23 -4.26 -0.06
N TYR A 94 -11.92 -3.73 -1.24
CA TYR A 94 -12.52 -4.21 -2.46
C TYR A 94 -12.08 -5.66 -2.58
N ASP A 95 -12.94 -6.59 -2.16
CA ASP A 95 -12.84 -7.98 -2.57
C ASP A 95 -12.91 -7.96 -4.11
N LEU A 96 -11.75 -8.17 -4.74
CA LEU A 96 -11.60 -8.28 -6.19
C LEU A 96 -11.93 -9.71 -6.65
#